data_AF-W7PYM4-F1
#
_entry.id   AF-W7PYM4-F1
#
_cell.length_a   1.000
_cell.length_b   1.000
_cell.length_c   1.000
_cell.angle_alpha   90.00
_cell.angle_beta   90.00
_cell.angle_gamma   90.00
#
_symmetry.space_group_name_H-M   'P 1'
#
loop_
_entity.id
_entity.type
_entity.pdbx_description
1 polymer ?
#
loop_
_entity_poly.entity_id
_entity_poly.type
_entity_poly.pdbx_seq_one_letter_code
_entity_poly.pdbx_strand_id
1 'polypeptide(L)'
;MTDLPPAILWPLAAFLGLCLGSFLNVVIVRLPVMLMLGWRAEAREALELPDEERPRFNLMVPRSICPRCETPIAWHDNLPVIGWLKRRGRCACCEARISPQYPLVELAGGA
;
A
#
# COMPACT_ATOMS: atom_id res chain seq x y z
N MET A 1 2.21 -33.91 -13.11
CA MET A 1 2.36 -33.00 -14.27
C MET A 1 2.75 -31.62 -13.77
N THR A 2 4.02 -31.45 -13.38
CA THR A 2 4.76 -30.17 -13.39
C THR A 2 6.23 -30.54 -13.21
N ASP A 3 6.91 -30.87 -14.32
CA ASP A 3 8.36 -31.13 -14.34
C ASP A 3 9.16 -29.81 -14.42
N LEU A 4 8.73 -28.80 -13.65
CA LEU A 4 9.44 -27.52 -13.58
C LEU A 4 10.68 -27.70 -12.70
N PRO A 5 11.88 -27.34 -13.19
CA PRO A 5 13.08 -27.46 -12.39
C PRO A 5 12.96 -26.61 -11.11
N PRO A 6 13.44 -27.11 -9.96
CA PRO A 6 13.36 -26.38 -8.69
C PRO A 6 13.94 -24.96 -8.75
N ALA A 7 14.94 -24.76 -9.62
CA ALA A 7 15.56 -23.46 -9.88
C ALA A 7 14.59 -22.41 -10.45
N ILE A 8 13.49 -22.82 -11.09
CA ILE A 8 12.44 -21.92 -11.59
C ILE A 8 11.27 -21.86 -10.62
N LEU A 9 10.92 -23.00 -10.00
CA LEU A 9 9.79 -23.10 -9.09
C LEU A 9 9.94 -22.18 -7.87
N TRP A 10 11.10 -22.20 -7.20
CA TRP A 10 11.31 -21.42 -5.98
C TRP A 10 11.30 -19.90 -6.21
N PRO A 11 12.02 -19.34 -7.22
CA PRO A 11 11.94 -17.92 -7.51
C PRO A 11 10.54 -17.47 -7.94
N LEU A 12 9.83 -18.30 -8.71
CA LEU A 12 8.46 -17.99 -9.12
C LEU A 12 7.51 -17.95 -7.92
N ALA A 13 7.60 -18.93 -7.02
CA ALA A 13 6.81 -18.97 -5.80
C ALA A 13 7.11 -17.78 -4.89
N ALA A 14 8.39 -17.42 -4.73
CA ALA A 14 8.81 -16.25 -3.96
C ALA A 14 8.28 -14.94 -4.57
N PHE A 15 8.38 -14.78 -5.90
CA PHE A 15 7.84 -13.63 -6.60
C PHE A 15 6.31 -13.52 -6.42
N LEU A 16 5.59 -14.62 -6.58
CA LEU A 16 4.15 -14.66 -6.37
C LEU A 16 3.77 -14.29 -4.92
N GLY A 17 4.52 -14.82 -3.95
CA GLY A 17 4.35 -14.50 -2.53
C GLY A 17 4.56 -13.02 -2.24
N LEU A 18 5.61 -12.41 -2.82
CA LEU A 18 5.86 -10.97 -2.68
C LEU A 18 4.76 -10.12 -3.34
N CYS A 19 4.28 -10.50 -4.52
CA CYS A 19 3.17 -9.83 -5.17
C CYS A 19 1.87 -9.91 -4.34
N LEU A 20 1.56 -11.11 -3.83
CA LEU A 20 0.38 -11.34 -3.02
C LEU A 20 0.46 -10.59 -1.68
N GLY A 21 1.59 -10.67 -0.99
CA GLY A 21 1.83 -9.96 0.27
C GLY A 21 1.74 -8.44 0.10
N SER A 22 2.34 -7.88 -0.95
CA SER A 22 2.24 -6.45 -1.25
C SER A 22 0.80 -6.01 -1.50
N PHE A 23 0.01 -6.79 -2.24
CA PHE A 23 -1.40 -6.51 -2.46
C PHE A 23 -2.22 -6.59 -1.16
N LEU A 24 -2.02 -7.63 -0.35
CA LEU A 24 -2.71 -7.78 0.92
C LEU A 24 -2.40 -6.62 1.88
N ASN A 25 -1.17 -6.11 1.91
CA ASN A 25 -0.82 -4.94 2.72
C ASN A 25 -1.66 -3.71 2.33
N VAL A 26 -1.87 -3.47 1.02
CA VAL A 26 -2.75 -2.38 0.55
C VAL A 26 -4.19 -2.60 1.01
N VAL A 27 -4.70 -3.83 0.93
CA VAL A 27 -6.08 -4.16 1.34
C VAL A 27 -6.26 -3.97 2.85
N ILE A 28 -5.35 -4.51 3.67
CA ILE A 28 -5.41 -4.44 5.14
C ILE A 28 -5.47 -2.98 5.62
N VAL A 29 -4.66 -2.11 5.02
CA VAL A 29 -4.60 -0.70 5.44
C VAL A 29 -5.81 0.10 4.93
N ARG A 30 -6.28 -0.13 3.70
CA ARG A 30 -7.27 0.74 3.05
C ARG A 30 -8.72 0.29 3.24
N LEU A 31 -8.98 -1.02 3.26
CA LEU A 31 -10.34 -1.56 3.38
C LEU A 31 -11.11 -1.08 4.63
N PRO A 32 -10.54 -1.09 5.85
CA PRO A 32 -11.29 -0.66 7.03
C PRO A 32 -11.69 0.82 6.95
N VAL A 33 -10.84 1.67 6.37
CA VAL A 33 -11.16 3.09 6.18
C VAL A 33 -12.30 3.27 5.19
N MET A 34 -12.30 2.53 4.08
CA MET A 34 -13.41 2.56 3.11
C MET A 34 -14.74 2.13 3.73
N LEU A 35 -14.73 1.06 4.52
CA LEU A 35 -15.91 0.56 5.24
C LEU A 35 -16.43 1.59 6.25
N MET A 36 -15.52 2.18 7.04
CA MET A 36 -15.88 3.23 8.00
C MET A 36 -16.48 4.47 7.33
N LEU A 37 -15.96 4.89 6.17
CA LEU A 37 -16.53 5.98 5.38
C LEU A 37 -17.93 5.65 4.84
N GLY A 38 -18.15 4.39 4.44
CA GLY A 38 -19.47 3.88 4.04
C GLY A 38 -20.47 3.91 5.19
N TRP A 39 -20.12 3.30 6.33
CA TRP A 39 -20.96 3.26 7.52
C TRP A 39 -21.28 4.64 8.07
N ARG A 40 -20.32 5.58 8.04
CA ARG A 40 -20.58 6.97 8.44
C ARG A 40 -21.61 7.64 7.52
N ALA A 41 -21.60 7.35 6.23
CA ALA A 41 -22.57 7.90 5.29
C ALA A 41 -23.97 7.33 5.54
N GLU A 42 -24.08 6.02 5.69
CA GLU A 42 -25.34 5.32 6.03
C GLU A 42 -25.92 5.85 7.36
N ALA A 43 -25.06 6.04 8.38
CA ALA A 43 -25.49 6.58 9.66
C ALA A 43 -26.00 8.03 9.56
N ARG A 44 -25.38 8.87 8.72
CA ARG A 44 -25.83 10.25 8.50
C ARG A 44 -27.16 10.31 7.76
N GLU A 45 -27.32 9.45 6.75
CA GLU A 45 -28.58 9.29 6.02
C GLU A 45 -29.71 8.85 6.97
N ALA A 46 -29.45 7.84 7.81
CA ALA A 46 -30.41 7.35 8.81
C ALA A 46 -30.78 8.39 9.88
N LEU A 47 -29.90 9.37 10.14
CA LEU A 47 -30.12 10.46 11.09
C LEU A 47 -30.64 11.74 10.42
N GLU A 48 -30.95 11.71 9.12
CA GLU A 48 -31.37 12.87 8.33
C GLU A 48 -30.40 14.07 8.43
N LEU A 49 -29.10 13.79 8.59
CA LEU A 49 -28.05 14.79 8.63
C LEU A 49 -27.65 15.21 7.20
N PRO A 50 -27.22 16.47 6.98
CA PRO A 50 -26.75 16.91 5.67
C PRO A 50 -25.55 16.07 5.19
N ASP A 51 -25.46 15.82 3.88
CA ASP A 51 -24.34 15.04 3.32
C ASP A 51 -23.01 15.79 3.52
N GLU A 52 -21.95 15.01 3.75
CA GLU A 52 -20.59 15.53 3.93
C GLU A 52 -19.82 15.29 2.64
N GLU A 53 -19.14 16.31 2.11
CA GLU A 53 -18.28 16.15 0.94
C GLU A 53 -17.15 15.16 1.27
N ARG A 54 -17.21 13.98 0.65
CA ARG A 54 -16.24 12.91 0.86
C ARG A 54 -15.16 12.95 -0.22
N PRO A 55 -13.87 13.01 0.16
CA PRO A 55 -12.79 12.83 -0.81
C PRO A 55 -12.84 11.40 -1.38
N ARG A 56 -12.50 11.24 -2.66
CA ARG A 56 -12.44 9.92 -3.31
C ARG A 56 -11.35 9.06 -2.66
N PHE A 57 -11.75 8.10 -1.84
CA PHE A 57 -10.85 7.17 -1.15
C PHE A 57 -11.20 5.72 -1.52
N ASN A 58 -10.29 5.02 -2.18
CA ASN A 58 -10.43 3.62 -2.55
C ASN A 58 -9.05 2.91 -2.53
N LEU A 59 -9.00 1.66 -2.98
CA LEU A 59 -7.75 0.88 -3.02
C LEU A 59 -6.65 1.53 -3.88
N MET A 60 -7.02 2.31 -4.91
CA MET A 60 -6.10 2.96 -5.85
C MET A 60 -5.88 4.46 -5.59
N VAL A 61 -6.80 5.12 -4.89
CA VAL A 61 -6.86 6.58 -4.72
C VAL A 61 -7.03 6.93 -3.24
N PRO A 62 -6.32 7.93 -2.70
CA PRO A 62 -5.31 8.76 -3.34
C PRO A 62 -4.06 7.94 -3.67
N ARG A 63 -3.30 8.42 -4.66
CA ARG A 63 -1.95 7.92 -4.92
C ARG A 63 -1.12 8.14 -3.66
N SER A 64 -0.12 7.30 -3.44
CA SER A 64 0.86 7.53 -2.38
C SER A 64 1.44 8.93 -2.53
N ILE A 65 1.35 9.74 -1.49
CA ILE A 65 1.80 11.13 -1.47
C ILE A 65 2.88 11.23 -0.40
N CYS A 66 3.93 12.00 -0.66
CA CYS A 66 4.94 12.25 0.35
C CYS A 66 4.36 13.09 1.51
N PRO A 67 4.49 12.66 2.77
CA PRO A 67 3.94 13.40 3.91
C PRO A 67 4.63 14.74 4.18
N ARG A 68 5.73 15.06 3.49
CA ARG A 68 6.50 16.29 3.72
C ARG A 68 6.38 17.32 2.59
N CYS A 69 6.29 16.88 1.34
CA CYS A 69 6.24 17.76 0.17
C CYS A 69 4.99 17.56 -0.68
N GLU A 70 4.07 16.69 -0.24
CA GLU A 70 2.77 16.40 -0.86
C GLU A 70 2.84 15.99 -2.33
N THR A 71 4.04 15.69 -2.82
CA THR A 71 4.24 15.29 -4.21
C THR A 71 3.78 13.84 -4.37
N PRO A 72 3.02 13.52 -5.43
CA PRO A 72 2.64 12.15 -5.72
C PRO A 72 3.89 11.30 -5.95
N ILE A 73 3.98 10.19 -5.22
CA ILE A 73 5.04 9.20 -5.32
C ILE A 73 4.76 8.36 -6.56
N ALA A 74 5.76 8.18 -7.43
CA ALA A 74 5.61 7.34 -8.61
C ALA A 74 5.44 5.88 -8.18
N TRP A 75 4.66 5.10 -8.94
CA TRP A 75 4.32 3.72 -8.60
C TRP A 75 5.56 2.82 -8.36
N HIS A 76 6.65 3.04 -9.10
CA HIS A 76 7.90 2.28 -8.96
C HIS A 76 8.70 2.63 -7.70
N ASP A 77 8.44 3.78 -7.09
CA ASP A 77 9.04 4.19 -5.81
C ASP A 77 8.26 3.65 -4.62
N ASN A 78 7.02 3.22 -4.87
CA ASN A 78 6.14 2.62 -3.88
C ASN A 78 6.32 1.10 -3.77
N LEU A 79 7.20 0.50 -4.58
CA LEU A 79 7.59 -0.90 -4.43
C LEU A 79 8.50 -1.02 -3.20
N PRO A 80 8.12 -1.79 -2.17
CA PRO A 80 8.76 -1.75 -0.86
C PRO A 80 10.27 -2.04 -0.89
N VAL A 81 10.70 -3.01 -1.72
CA VAL A 81 12.11 -3.38 -1.82
C VAL A 81 12.85 -2.53 -2.86
N ILE A 82 12.29 -2.38 -4.06
CA ILE A 82 12.96 -1.70 -5.18
C ILE A 82 12.98 -0.19 -4.99
N GLY A 83 11.86 0.40 -4.57
CA GLY A 83 11.74 1.84 -4.31
C GLY A 83 12.58 2.29 -3.12
N TRP A 84 12.56 1.51 -2.03
CA TRP A 84 13.38 1.80 -0.83
C TRP A 84 14.87 1.66 -1.11
N LEU A 85 15.30 0.59 -1.79
CA LEU A 85 16.71 0.37 -2.12
C LEU A 85 17.24 1.42 -3.12
N LYS A 86 16.45 1.75 -4.15
CA LYS A 86 16.79 2.78 -5.14
C LYS A 86 16.93 4.16 -4.51
N ARG A 87 16.15 4.48 -3.47
CA ARG A 87 16.15 5.80 -2.83
C ARG A 87 16.74 5.87 -1.44
N ARG A 88 17.30 4.77 -0.94
CA ARG A 88 17.84 4.63 0.43
C ARG A 88 16.86 5.15 1.49
N GLY A 89 15.57 4.85 1.34
CA GLY A 89 14.50 5.32 2.23
C GLY A 89 14.23 6.84 2.19
N ARG A 90 14.46 7.52 1.06
CA ARG A 90 14.18 8.96 0.90
C ARG A 90 13.15 9.26 -0.20
N CYS A 91 12.41 10.35 -0.05
CA CYS A 91 11.52 10.86 -1.08
C CYS A 91 12.29 11.30 -2.36
N ALA A 92 11.71 11.11 -3.56
CA ALA A 92 12.21 11.66 -4.84
C ALA A 92 12.53 13.14 -4.79
N CYS A 93 11.61 13.89 -4.20
CA CYS A 93 11.45 15.31 -4.47
C CYS A 93 12.03 16.16 -3.35
N CYS A 94 11.85 15.75 -2.10
CA CYS A 94 12.29 16.51 -0.93
C CYS A 94 13.37 15.81 -0.09
N GLU A 95 13.83 14.64 -0.52
CA GLU A 95 14.80 13.78 0.19
C GLU A 95 14.42 13.44 1.65
N ALA A 96 13.19 13.72 2.08
CA ALA A 96 12.74 13.41 3.42
C ALA A 96 12.83 11.91 3.68
N ARG A 97 13.34 11.54 4.86
CA ARG A 97 13.39 10.14 5.29
C ARG A 97 11.99 9.60 5.44
N ILE A 98 11.71 8.50 4.75
CA ILE A 98 10.49 7.72 4.91
C ILE A 98 10.76 6.74 6.05
N SER A 99 9.88 6.72 7.06
CA SER A 99 10.06 5.92 8.28
C SER A 99 10.33 4.44 7.95
N PRO A 100 11.38 3.82 8.51
CA PRO A 100 11.72 2.41 8.28
C PRO A 100 10.78 1.42 8.99
N GLN A 101 9.72 1.90 9.65
CA GLN A 101 8.69 1.04 10.24
C GLN A 101 8.02 0.13 9.21
N TYR A 102 7.88 0.57 7.95
CA TYR A 102 7.28 -0.23 6.88
C TYR A 102 8.16 -1.43 6.45
N PRO A 103 9.46 -1.26 6.11
CA PRO A 103 10.35 -2.37 5.80
C PRO A 103 10.47 -3.43 6.92
N LEU A 104 10.47 -2.99 8.18
CA LEU A 104 10.67 -3.88 9.32
C LEU A 104 9.46 -4.78 9.59
N VAL A 105 8.24 -4.28 9.39
CA VAL A 105 7.01 -5.09 9.51
C VAL A 105 6.91 -6.10 8.36
N GLU A 106 7.33 -5.71 7.15
CA GLU A 106 7.37 -6.64 6.00
C GLU A 106 8.43 -7.73 6.16
N LEU A 107 9.60 -7.42 6.75
CA LEU A 107 10.62 -8.43 7.07
C LEU A 107 10.22 -9.32 8.24
N ALA A 108 9.49 -8.80 9.24
CA ALA A 108 9.05 -9.57 10.40
C ALA A 108 7.81 -10.45 10.12
N GLY A 109 6.96 -10.06 9.17
CA GLY A 109 5.81 -10.85 8.72
C GLY A 109 6.07 -11.74 7.51
N GLY A 110 7.28 -11.68 6.93
CA GLY A 110 7.70 -12.43 5.75
C GLY A 110 8.58 -13.64 6.06
N ALA A 111 8.27 -14.38 7.13
CA ALA A 111 8.83 -15.70 7.43
C ALA A 111 7.69 -16.72 7.58
#